data_AF-A0A559U9X9-F1
#
_entry.id   AF-A0A559U9X9-F1
#
_cell.length_a   1.000
_cell.length_b   1.000
_cell.length_c   1.000
_cell.angle_alpha   90.00
_cell.angle_beta   90.00
_cell.angle_gamma   90.00
#
_symmetry.space_group_name_H-M   'P 1'
#
loop_
_entity.id
_entity.type
_entity.pdbx_description
1 polymer ?
#
loop_
_entity_poly.entity_id
_entity_poly.type
_entity_poly.pdbx_seq_one_letter_code
_entity_poly.pdbx_strand_id
1 'polypeptide(L)'
;MTEHPDLAGLQRRLAEFAAARNWQPYHTPKNLVAALSVEASELVEIFQWLTPEESARVMADPGTAHRVTDEVADVLAYLLQLCEVLGIDPLSALSAKIDRNEQRFPAPGTDDTD
;
A
#
# COMPACT_ATOMS: atom_id res chain seq x y z
N MET A 1 -18.38 7.24 18.08
CA MET A 1 -17.08 6.69 17.68
C MET A 1 -17.19 6.41 16.21
N THR A 2 -16.46 7.12 15.36
CA THR A 2 -16.43 6.83 13.93
C THR A 2 -15.63 5.54 13.79
N GLU A 3 -16.28 4.44 13.42
CA GLU A 3 -15.55 3.21 13.12
C GLU A 3 -14.61 3.48 11.95
N HIS A 4 -13.31 3.31 12.17
CA HIS A 4 -12.35 3.33 11.09
C HIS A 4 -12.63 2.12 10.19
N PRO A 5 -12.63 2.28 8.86
CA PRO A 5 -12.86 1.17 7.96
C PRO A 5 -11.76 0.12 8.16
N ASP A 6 -12.16 -1.14 8.32
CA ASP A 6 -11.23 -2.27 8.34
C ASP A 6 -10.73 -2.58 6.93
N LEU A 7 -9.56 -3.21 6.82
CA LEU A 7 -8.96 -3.48 5.51
C LEU A 7 -9.84 -4.40 4.65
N ALA A 8 -10.48 -5.39 5.29
CA ALA A 8 -11.41 -6.29 4.63
C ALA A 8 -12.63 -5.52 4.08
N GLY A 9 -13.14 -4.53 4.79
CA GLY A 9 -14.22 -3.65 4.35
C GLY A 9 -13.81 -2.77 3.17
N LEU A 10 -12.60 -2.22 3.19
CA LEU A 10 -12.07 -1.47 2.04
C LEU A 10 -11.93 -2.36 0.79
N GLN A 11 -11.39 -3.58 0.95
CA GLN A 11 -11.25 -4.55 -0.14
C GLN A 11 -12.61 -4.95 -0.74
N ARG A 12 -13.61 -5.23 0.10
CA ARG A 12 -14.99 -5.47 -0.37
C ARG A 12 -15.54 -4.28 -1.14
N ARG A 13 -15.34 -3.06 -0.64
CA ARG A 13 -15.82 -1.83 -1.25
C ARG A 13 -15.17 -1.58 -2.62
N LEU A 14 -13.89 -1.92 -2.78
CA LEU A 14 -13.18 -1.91 -4.08
C LEU A 14 -13.74 -2.96 -5.05
N ALA A 15 -14.00 -4.18 -4.57
CA ALA A 15 -14.58 -5.24 -5.39
C ALA A 15 -16.00 -4.86 -5.88
N GLU A 16 -16.83 -4.28 -5.00
CA GLU A 16 -18.16 -3.76 -5.35
C GLU A 16 -18.06 -2.61 -6.36
N PHE A 17 -17.11 -1.70 -6.18
CA PHE A 17 -16.87 -0.59 -7.11
C PHE A 17 -16.52 -1.08 -8.52
N ALA A 18 -15.63 -2.09 -8.61
CA ALA A 18 -15.24 -2.71 -9.86
C ALA A 18 -16.39 -3.49 -10.50
N ALA A 19 -17.18 -4.20 -9.69
CA ALA A 19 -18.33 -4.96 -10.15
C ALA A 19 -19.43 -4.07 -10.74
N ALA A 20 -19.72 -2.93 -10.10
CA ALA A 20 -20.66 -1.95 -10.61
C ALA A 20 -20.28 -1.37 -11.98
N ARG A 21 -19.01 -1.52 -12.39
CA ARG A 21 -18.46 -1.03 -13.66
C ARG A 21 -18.09 -2.14 -14.64
N ASN A 22 -18.32 -3.40 -14.29
CA ASN A 22 -17.91 -4.58 -15.05
C ASN A 22 -16.40 -4.59 -15.35
N TRP A 23 -15.57 -4.20 -14.38
CA TRP A 23 -14.12 -4.10 -14.56
C TRP A 23 -13.36 -5.40 -14.35
N GLN A 24 -14.03 -6.45 -13.85
CA GLN A 24 -13.41 -7.75 -13.58
C GLN A 24 -12.62 -8.34 -14.77
N PRO A 25 -13.04 -8.20 -16.05
CA PRO A 25 -12.24 -8.68 -17.18
C PRO A 25 -10.87 -7.99 -17.33
N TYR A 26 -10.73 -6.76 -16.82
CA TYR A 26 -9.48 -5.99 -16.87
C TYR A 26 -8.59 -6.25 -15.65
N HIS A 27 -9.15 -6.76 -14.55
CA HIS A 27 -8.45 -7.05 -13.30
C HIS A 27 -7.68 -8.37 -13.35
N THR A 28 -6.92 -8.58 -14.43
CA THR A 28 -5.95 -9.69 -14.47
C THR A 28 -4.76 -9.37 -13.56
N PRO A 29 -4.09 -10.36 -12.95
CA PRO A 29 -2.91 -10.10 -12.11
C PRO A 29 -1.84 -9.26 -12.81
N LYS A 30 -1.62 -9.50 -14.11
CA LYS A 30 -0.69 -8.73 -14.95
C LYS A 30 -1.08 -7.24 -15.03
N ASN A 31 -2.35 -6.94 -15.23
CA ASN A 31 -2.80 -5.56 -15.36
C ASN A 31 -2.77 -4.84 -14.01
N LEU A 32 -3.17 -5.54 -12.94
CA LEU A 32 -3.19 -4.98 -11.59
C LEU A 32 -1.78 -4.67 -11.07
N VAL A 33 -0.80 -5.56 -11.29
CA VAL A 33 0.58 -5.28 -10.91
C VAL A 33 1.19 -4.14 -11.75
N ALA A 34 0.80 -4.03 -13.03
CA ALA A 34 1.23 -2.91 -13.87
C ALA A 34 0.65 -1.59 -13.36
N ALA A 35 -0.66 -1.54 -13.06
CA ALA A 35 -1.31 -0.36 -12.49
C ALA A 35 -0.70 0.03 -11.14
N LEU A 36 -0.49 -0.95 -10.24
CA LEU A 36 0.21 -0.73 -8.97
C LEU A 36 1.59 -0.05 -9.16
N SER A 37 2.34 -0.45 -10.18
CA SER A 37 3.64 0.16 -10.49
C SER A 37 3.52 1.58 -11.03
N VAL A 38 2.43 1.92 -11.72
CA VAL A 38 2.15 3.28 -12.18
C VAL A 38 1.87 4.17 -10.97
N GLU A 39 0.95 3.81 -10.08
CA GLU A 39 0.62 4.64 -8.91
C GLU A 39 1.80 4.80 -7.95
N ALA A 40 2.63 3.75 -7.81
CA ALA A 40 3.88 3.86 -7.07
C ALA A 40 4.86 4.85 -7.72
N SER A 41 4.83 4.98 -9.04
CA SER A 41 5.64 5.96 -9.78
C SER A 41 5.06 7.38 -9.70
N GLU A 42 3.74 7.53 -9.67
CA GLU A 42 3.06 8.81 -9.43
C GLU A 42 3.38 9.33 -8.02
N LEU A 43 3.39 8.44 -7.02
CA LEU A 43 3.90 8.76 -5.69
C LEU A 43 5.36 9.24 -5.74
N VAL A 44 6.25 8.52 -6.46
CA VAL A 44 7.66 8.91 -6.62
C VAL A 44 7.81 10.28 -7.28
N GLU A 45 6.97 10.62 -8.25
CA GLU A 45 7.01 11.91 -8.98
C GLU A 45 6.93 13.11 -8.02
N ILE A 46 6.14 12.99 -6.95
CA ILE A 46 5.97 14.05 -5.95
C ILE A 46 7.30 14.34 -5.22
N PHE A 47 8.13 13.31 -5.03
CA PHE A 47 9.36 13.40 -4.23
C PHE A 47 10.63 13.58 -5.07
N GLN A 48 10.61 13.25 -6.36
CA GLN A 48 11.81 13.02 -7.17
C GLN A 48 12.81 14.20 -7.23
N TRP A 49 12.34 15.44 -7.04
CA TRP A 49 13.18 16.64 -7.09
C TRP A 49 13.37 17.32 -5.73
N LEU A 50 12.80 16.77 -4.66
CA LEU A 50 12.89 17.34 -3.32
C LEU A 50 14.25 17.02 -2.70
N THR A 51 14.80 17.99 -1.97
CA THR A 51 15.89 17.73 -1.02
C THR A 51 15.41 16.83 0.14
N PRO A 52 16.31 16.20 0.91
CA PRO A 52 15.93 15.46 2.10
C PRO A 52 15.11 16.31 3.10
N GLU A 53 15.46 17.58 3.28
CA GLU A 53 14.76 18.49 4.19
C GLU A 53 13.36 18.86 3.69
N GLU A 54 13.20 19.06 2.38
CA GLU A 54 11.90 19.32 1.75
C GLU A 54 11.00 18.08 1.77
N SER A 55 11.54 16.90 1.44
CA SER A 55 10.77 15.64 1.45
C SER A 55 10.23 15.31 2.85
N ALA A 56 10.99 15.57 3.91
CA ALA A 56 10.53 15.42 5.29
C ALA A 56 9.39 16.38 5.67
N ARG A 57 9.19 17.47 4.91
CA ARG A 57 8.13 18.47 5.12
C ARG A 57 7.07 18.46 4.02
N VAL A 58 7.05 17.45 3.14
CA VAL A 58 6.12 17.37 2.00
C VAL A 58 4.65 17.48 2.42
N MET A 59 4.31 17.05 3.64
CA MET A 59 2.95 17.11 4.17
C MET A 59 2.56 18.49 4.76
N ALA A 60 3.52 19.42 4.89
CA ALA A 60 3.27 20.75 5.43
C ALA A 60 2.68 21.73 4.40
N ASP A 61 2.89 21.46 3.11
CA ASP A 61 2.22 22.16 2.01
C ASP A 61 0.92 21.42 1.65
N PRO A 62 -0.26 22.03 1.80
CA PRO A 62 -1.53 21.42 1.43
C PRO A 62 -1.60 20.95 -0.02
N GLY A 63 -0.87 21.61 -0.94
CA GLY A 63 -0.84 21.25 -2.36
C GLY A 63 -0.19 19.90 -2.62
N THR A 64 0.92 19.60 -1.95
CA THR A 64 1.60 18.30 -2.05
C THR A 64 1.01 17.25 -1.12
N ALA A 65 0.53 17.64 0.07
CA ALA A 65 -0.04 16.73 1.06
C ALA A 65 -1.25 15.94 0.52
N HIS A 66 -2.13 16.60 -0.23
CA HIS A 66 -3.29 15.94 -0.84
C HIS A 66 -2.84 14.91 -1.88
N ARG A 67 -1.92 15.28 -2.77
CA ARG A 67 -1.37 14.35 -3.77
C ARG A 67 -0.75 13.13 -3.12
N VAL A 68 0.12 13.31 -2.11
CA VAL A 68 0.73 12.17 -1.39
C VAL A 68 -0.34 11.26 -0.79
N THR A 69 -1.40 11.83 -0.23
CA THR A 69 -2.50 11.05 0.36
C THR A 69 -3.23 10.22 -0.69
N ASP A 70 -3.51 10.80 -1.86
CA ASP A 70 -4.19 10.13 -2.96
C ASP A 70 -3.32 9.01 -3.54
N GLU A 71 -2.06 9.27 -3.86
CA GLU A 71 -1.17 8.24 -4.44
C GLU A 71 -0.91 7.08 -3.47
N VAL A 72 -0.81 7.36 -2.16
CA VAL A 72 -0.73 6.29 -1.14
C VAL A 72 -2.00 5.44 -1.13
N ALA A 73 -3.17 6.07 -1.27
CA ALA A 73 -4.44 5.37 -1.33
C ALA A 73 -4.56 4.52 -2.61
N ASP A 74 -4.09 5.02 -3.75
CA ASP A 74 -4.14 4.31 -5.03
C ASP A 74 -3.17 3.12 -5.06
N VAL A 75 -1.94 3.28 -4.54
CA VAL A 75 -1.02 2.15 -4.31
C VAL A 75 -1.67 1.07 -3.45
N LEU A 76 -2.31 1.45 -2.34
CA LEU A 76 -3.01 0.51 -1.48
C LEU A 76 -4.19 -0.14 -2.20
N ALA A 77 -4.97 0.62 -2.96
CA ALA A 77 -6.15 0.12 -3.66
C ALA A 77 -5.77 -0.94 -4.70
N TYR A 78 -4.74 -0.73 -5.51
CA TYR A 78 -4.30 -1.74 -6.48
C TYR A 78 -3.63 -2.94 -5.82
N LEU A 79 -2.90 -2.75 -4.72
CA LEU A 79 -2.36 -3.87 -3.94
C LEU A 79 -3.49 -4.76 -3.40
N LEU A 80 -4.54 -4.16 -2.83
CA LEU A 80 -5.71 -4.92 -2.31
C LEU A 80 -6.47 -5.65 -3.42
N GLN A 81 -6.65 -5.02 -4.58
CA GLN A 81 -7.29 -5.66 -5.74
C GLN A 81 -6.44 -6.81 -6.30
N LEU A 82 -5.11 -6.66 -6.32
CA LEU A 82 -4.18 -7.72 -6.70
C LEU A 82 -4.25 -8.89 -5.71
N CYS A 83 -4.27 -8.60 -4.41
CA CYS A 83 -4.42 -9.59 -3.35
C CYS A 83 -5.74 -10.37 -3.49
N GLU A 84 -6.86 -9.69 -3.75
CA GLU A 84 -8.16 -10.32 -4.00
C GLU A 84 -8.09 -11.34 -5.14
N VAL A 85 -7.55 -10.94 -6.30
CA VAL A 85 -7.48 -11.81 -7.48
C VAL A 85 -6.50 -12.97 -7.29
N LEU A 86 -5.46 -12.80 -6.47
CA LEU A 86 -4.48 -13.85 -6.16
C LEU A 86 -4.85 -14.70 -4.93
N GLY A 87 -5.91 -14.37 -4.20
CA GLY A 87 -6.28 -15.06 -2.96
C GLY A 87 -5.28 -14.87 -1.81
N ILE A 88 -4.63 -13.70 -1.74
CA ILE A 88 -3.67 -13.35 -0.70
C ILE A 88 -4.37 -12.51 0.37
N ASP A 89 -4.26 -12.93 1.64
CA ASP A 89 -4.58 -12.05 2.77
C ASP A 89 -3.37 -11.16 3.07
N PRO A 90 -3.44 -9.83 2.79
CA PRO A 90 -2.31 -8.93 2.97
C PRO A 90 -1.88 -8.78 4.43
N LEU A 91 -2.80 -8.87 5.40
CA LEU A 91 -2.46 -8.73 6.82
C LEU A 91 -1.70 -9.96 7.32
N SER A 92 -2.21 -11.15 7.02
CA SER A 92 -1.51 -12.40 7.33
C SER A 92 -0.15 -12.47 6.63
N ALA A 93 -0.06 -12.04 5.36
CA ALA A 93 1.19 -12.02 4.60
C ALA A 93 2.23 -11.06 5.21
N LEU A 94 1.81 -9.86 5.63
CA LEU A 94 2.68 -8.89 6.27
C LEU A 94 3.13 -9.36 7.66
N SER A 95 2.22 -9.88 8.48
CA SER A 95 2.55 -10.43 9.81
C SER A 95 3.64 -11.49 9.71
N ALA A 96 3.45 -12.51 8.86
CA ALA A 96 4.44 -13.56 8.67
C ALA A 96 5.78 -13.03 8.11
N LYS A 97 5.74 -11.94 7.31
CA LYS A 97 6.95 -11.30 6.79
C LYS A 97 7.70 -10.53 7.88
N ILE A 98 7.00 -9.90 8.83
CA ILE A 98 7.60 -9.22 9.99
C ILE A 98 8.32 -10.25 10.87
N ASP A 99 7.68 -11.37 11.22
CA ASP A 99 8.30 -12.43 12.03
C ASP A 99 9.62 -12.93 11.42
N ARG A 100 9.63 -13.13 10.09
CA ARG A 100 10.85 -13.51 9.35
C ARG A 100 11.92 -12.41 9.34
N ASN A 101 11.51 -11.14 9.32
CA ASN A 101 12.44 -10.02 9.33
C ASN A 101 13.08 -9.83 10.70
N GLU A 102 12.33 -10.01 11.80
CA GLU A 102 12.86 -9.94 13.17
C GLU A 102 13.91 -11.03 13.41
N GLN A 103 13.70 -12.24 12.89
CA GLN A 103 14.70 -13.31 12.94
C GLN A 103 15.92 -13.02 12.05
N ARG A 104 15.72 -12.42 10.88
CA ARG A 104 16.80 -12.13 9.93
C ARG A 104 17.64 -10.91 10.35
N PHE A 105 17.05 -9.96 11.06
CA PHE A 105 17.64 -8.70 11.48
C PHE A 105 17.30 -8.45 12.95
N PRO A 106 17.95 -9.17 13.89
CA PRO A 106 17.69 -9.03 15.31
C PRO A 106 18.04 -7.61 15.81
N ALA A 107 17.35 -7.17 16.85
CA ALA A 107 17.65 -5.90 17.49
C ALA A 107 19.05 -5.94 18.13
N PRO A 108 19.78 -4.81 18.14
CA PRO A 108 21.06 -4.75 18.85
C PRO A 108 20.88 -5.13 20.32
N GLY A 109 21.63 -6.13 20.79
CA GLY A 109 21.63 -6.59 22.18
C GLY A 109 20.75 -7.80 22.51
N THR A 110 20.17 -8.48 21.51
CA THR A 110 19.51 -9.78 21.70
C THR A 110 20.44 -10.97 21.42
N ASP A 111 21.76 -10.79 21.50
CA ASP A 111 22.67 -11.94 21.60
C ASP A 111 22.41 -12.61 22.94
N ASP A 112 21.97 -13.86 22.89
CA ASP A 112 21.79 -14.74 24.04
C ASP A 112 23.07 -14.71 24.91
N THR A 113 23.00 -13.97 26.03
CA THR A 113 23.70 -14.39 27.24
C THR A 113 23.01 -15.64 27.75
N ASP A 114 23.50 -16.79 27.32
CA ASP A 114 23.45 -18.06 28.06
C ASP A 114 24.89 -18.55 28.28
#